data_AF-A0A812YKM1-F1
#
_entry.id   AF-A0A812YKM1-F1
#
_cell.length_a   1.000
_cell.length_b   1.000
_cell.length_c   1.000
_cell.angle_alpha   90.00
_cell.angle_beta   90.00
_cell.angle_gamma   90.00
#
_symmetry.space_group_name_H-M   'P 1'
#
loop_
_entity.id
_entity.type
_entity.pdbx_description
1 polymer ?
#
loop_
_entity_poly.entity_id
_entity_poly.type
_entity_poly.pdbx_seq_one_letter_code
_entity_poly.pdbx_strand_id
1 'polypeptide(L)'
;MLHPESPVRMMWLMPAFVFVLGEAFLVPFMLSFDVDTQPNSVVLGIAFRVIDLYFLADILVTFLTGFRHRHGALVLLPSAVAKKYMTGWFALDAVAAIPWSWIGDSTAAQVDM
;
A
#
# COMPACT_ATOMS: atom_id res chain seq x y z
N MET A 1 -21.57 4.30 -2.13
CA MET A 1 -21.27 3.14 -1.28
C MET A 1 -21.03 1.95 -2.19
N LEU A 2 -19.79 1.46 -2.28
CA LEU A 2 -19.43 0.36 -3.18
C LEU A 2 -19.85 -0.97 -2.56
N HIS A 3 -20.61 -1.76 -3.31
CA HIS A 3 -21.01 -3.11 -2.88
C HIS A 3 -19.75 -3.99 -2.75
N PRO A 4 -19.61 -4.82 -1.68
CA PRO A 4 -18.42 -5.67 -1.48
C PRO A 4 -18.14 -6.67 -2.61
N GLU A 5 -19.17 -7.02 -3.40
CA GLU A 5 -19.15 -7.91 -4.57
C GLU A 5 -19.25 -7.14 -5.89
N SER A 6 -19.05 -5.82 -5.87
CA SER A 6 -19.04 -5.03 -7.09
C SER A 6 -17.80 -5.37 -7.93
N PRO A 7 -17.94 -5.61 -9.24
CA PRO A 7 -16.80 -5.82 -10.14
C PRO A 7 -15.81 -4.64 -10.12
N VAL A 8 -16.26 -3.44 -9.75
CA VAL A 8 -15.40 -2.26 -9.58
C VAL A 8 -14.38 -2.45 -8.46
N ARG A 9 -14.80 -3.05 -7.33
CA ARG A 9 -13.87 -3.34 -6.22
C ARG A 9 -12.90 -4.46 -6.59
N MET A 10 -13.37 -5.45 -7.34
CA MET A 10 -12.51 -6.52 -7.84
C MET A 10 -11.45 -6.00 -8.82
N MET A 11 -11.83 -5.09 -9.73
CA MET A 11 -10.90 -4.41 -10.62
C MET A 11 -9.89 -3.54 -9.85
N TRP A 12 -10.32 -2.91 -8.75
CA TRP A 12 -9.40 -2.18 -7.88
C TRP A 12 -8.42 -3.10 -7.16
N LEU A 13 -8.85 -4.26 -6.65
CA LEU A 13 -7.98 -5.18 -5.88
C LEU A 13 -6.98 -5.97 -6.73
N MET A 14 -7.28 -6.21 -8.01
CA MET A 14 -6.42 -7.02 -8.88
C MET A 14 -4.99 -6.44 -9.05
N PRO A 15 -4.81 -5.15 -9.37
CA PRO A 15 -3.48 -4.53 -9.42
C PRO A 15 -2.75 -4.56 -8.07
N ALA A 16 -3.45 -4.30 -6.96
CA ALA A 16 -2.86 -4.34 -5.62
C ALA A 16 -2.16 -5.68 -5.35
N PHE A 17 -2.84 -6.78 -5.66
CA PHE A 17 -2.29 -8.12 -5.46
C PHE A 17 -1.01 -8.35 -6.29
N VAL A 18 -0.97 -7.88 -7.54
CA VAL A 18 0.21 -8.00 -8.40
C VAL A 18 1.37 -7.17 -7.85
N PHE A 19 1.11 -5.96 -7.35
CA PHE A 19 2.14 -5.11 -6.75
C PHE A 19 2.72 -5.73 -5.48
N VAL A 20 1.87 -6.25 -4.58
CA VAL A 20 2.33 -6.93 -3.35
C VAL A 20 3.22 -8.12 -3.69
N LEU A 21 2.82 -8.95 -4.67
CA LEU A 21 3.65 -10.07 -5.09
C LEU A 21 4.98 -9.60 -5.70
N GLY A 22 4.95 -8.57 -6.54
CA GLY A 22 6.15 -8.00 -7.14
C GLY A 22 7.14 -7.52 -6.08
N GLU A 23 6.68 -6.71 -5.12
CA GLU A 23 7.51 -6.20 -4.03
C GLU A 23 8.01 -7.29 -3.10
N ALA A 24 7.20 -8.32 -2.83
CA ALA A 24 7.60 -9.45 -1.98
C ALA A 24 8.82 -10.21 -2.53
N PHE A 25 9.04 -10.22 -3.85
CA PHE A 25 10.24 -10.78 -4.46
C PHE A 25 11.33 -9.72 -4.70
N LEU A 26 10.96 -8.53 -5.15
CA LEU A 26 11.89 -7.51 -5.61
C LEU A 26 12.64 -6.84 -4.46
N VAL A 27 11.96 -6.58 -3.33
CA VAL A 27 12.58 -5.93 -2.17
C VAL A 27 13.68 -6.79 -1.56
N PRO A 28 13.47 -8.09 -1.23
CA PRO A 28 14.56 -8.94 -0.74
C PRO A 28 15.70 -9.10 -1.75
N PHE A 29 15.38 -9.19 -3.05
CA PHE A 29 16.38 -9.25 -4.11
C PHE A 29 17.29 -8.01 -4.09
N MET A 30 16.69 -6.81 -4.10
CA MET A 30 17.45 -5.55 -4.07
C MET A 30 18.36 -5.45 -2.84
N LEU A 31 17.83 -5.81 -1.66
CA LEU A 31 18.59 -5.82 -0.41
C LEU A 31 19.74 -6.84 -0.42
N SER A 32 19.52 -8.02 -1.00
CA SER A 32 20.51 -9.10 -1.00
C SER A 32 21.69 -8.86 -1.95
N PHE A 33 21.46 -8.10 -3.03
CA PHE A 33 22.46 -7.80 -4.05
C PHE A 33 22.97 -6.36 -4.00
N ASP A 34 22.60 -5.61 -2.96
CA ASP A 34 22.95 -4.18 -2.79
C ASP A 34 22.61 -3.36 -4.05
N VAL A 35 21.47 -3.68 -4.66
CA VAL A 35 20.96 -2.91 -5.79
C VAL A 35 20.25 -1.70 -5.23
N ASP A 36 20.67 -0.51 -5.65
CA ASP A 36 20.05 0.75 -5.26
C ASP A 36 18.53 0.64 -5.33
N THR A 37 17.87 0.85 -4.19
CA THR A 37 16.41 0.93 -4.10
C THR A 37 15.85 2.09 -4.93
N GLN A 38 16.73 3.02 -5.33
CA GLN A 38 16.50 4.06 -6.32
C GLN A 38 17.04 3.58 -7.65
N PRO A 39 16.19 3.13 -8.58
CA PRO A 39 16.69 2.75 -9.87
C PRO A 39 17.28 3.95 -10.58
N ASN A 40 18.51 3.83 -11.07
CA ASN A 40 19.08 4.78 -12.02
C ASN A 40 18.23 4.92 -13.31
N SER A 41 17.34 3.95 -13.54
CA SER A 41 16.30 4.02 -14.57
C SER A 41 15.13 4.91 -14.13
N VAL A 42 14.95 6.03 -14.83
CA VAL A 42 13.80 6.93 -14.68
C VAL A 42 12.47 6.17 -14.75
N VAL A 43 12.36 5.17 -15.62
CA VAL A 43 11.14 4.38 -15.78
C VAL A 43 10.82 3.57 -14.53
N LEU A 44 11.83 2.90 -13.96
CA LEU A 44 11.63 2.04 -12.80
C LEU A 44 11.40 2.89 -11.54
N GLY A 45 12.09 4.04 -11.40
CA GLY A 45 11.83 4.99 -10.32
C GLY A 45 10.42 5.60 -10.34
N ILE A 46 9.87 5.90 -11.52
CA ILE A 46 8.47 6.33 -11.65
C ILE A 46 7.52 5.19 -11.27
N ALA A 47 7.81 3.95 -11.70
CA ALA A 47 6.97 2.80 -11.39
C ALA A 47 6.85 2.56 -9.87
N PHE A 48 7.95 2.58 -9.12
CA PHE A 48 7.92 2.46 -7.66
C PHE A 48 7.10 3.57 -7.00
N ARG A 49 7.28 4.83 -7.41
CA ARG A 49 6.50 5.95 -6.87
C ARG A 49 5.00 5.80 -7.14
N VAL A 50 4.62 5.26 -8.29
CA VAL A 50 3.21 4.98 -8.60
C VAL A 50 2.66 3.88 -7.71
N ILE A 51 3.45 2.84 -7.42
CA ILE A 51 3.08 1.75 -6.52
C ILE A 51 2.90 2.26 -5.08
N ASP A 52 3.83 3.09 -4.58
CA ASP A 52 3.73 3.73 -3.26
C ASP A 52 2.43 4.55 -3.12
N LEU A 53 2.16 5.42 -4.10
CA LEU A 53 0.95 6.25 -4.12
C LEU A 53 -0.33 5.40 -4.23
N TYR A 54 -0.26 4.30 -4.95
CA TYR A 54 -1.38 3.37 -5.10
C TYR A 54 -1.70 2.68 -3.77
N PHE A 55 -0.70 2.20 -3.01
CA PHE A 55 -0.93 1.61 -1.69
C PHE A 55 -1.48 2.63 -0.68
N LEU A 56 -1.01 3.88 -0.74
CA LEU A 56 -1.59 4.95 0.08
C LEU A 56 -3.07 5.19 -0.25
N ALA A 57 -3.43 5.18 -1.55
CA ALA A 57 -4.81 5.27 -1.98
C ALA A 57 -5.64 4.03 -1.59
N ASP A 58 -5.04 2.84 -1.63
CA ASP A 58 -5.70 1.59 -1.23
C ASP A 58 -6.10 1.57 0.24
N ILE A 59 -5.25 2.13 1.12
CA ILE A 59 -5.59 2.36 2.53
C ILE A 59 -6.84 3.25 2.64
N LEU A 60 -6.89 4.37 1.92
CA LEU A 60 -8.05 5.27 1.94
C LEU A 60 -9.32 4.60 1.43
N VAL A 61 -9.22 3.81 0.36
CA VAL A 61 -10.34 3.01 -0.17
C VAL A 61 -10.78 1.95 0.84
N THR A 62 -9.84 1.34 1.57
CA THR A 62 -10.11 0.38 2.63
C THR A 62 -10.86 1.02 3.80
N PHE A 63 -10.51 2.25 4.20
CA PHE A 63 -11.29 3.03 5.17
C PHE A 63 -12.72 3.37 4.70
N LEU A 64 -12.90 3.58 3.40
CA LEU A 64 -14.20 3.90 2.77
C LEU A 64 -15.04 2.65 2.47
N THR A 65 -14.47 1.45 2.54
CA THR A 65 -15.14 0.20 2.20
C THR A 65 -15.73 -0.48 3.44
N GLY A 66 -17.06 -0.62 3.46
CA GLY A 66 -17.81 -1.25 4.55
C GLY A 66 -17.42 -2.71 4.83
N PHE A 67 -17.35 -3.09 6.12
CA PHE A 67 -17.11 -4.47 6.54
C PHE A 67 -18.46 -5.22 6.75
N ARG A 68 -18.54 -6.48 6.32
CA ARG A 68 -19.70 -7.35 6.66
C ARG A 68 -19.51 -7.93 8.06
N HIS A 69 -20.42 -7.62 8.99
CA HIS A 69 -20.39 -8.26 10.31
C HIS A 69 -20.72 -9.75 10.16
N ARG A 70 -20.16 -10.59 11.05
CA ARG A 70 -20.36 -12.05 11.16
C ARG A 70 -21.85 -12.53 11.20
N HIS A 71 -22.81 -11.61 11.37
CA HIS A 71 -24.25 -11.89 11.36
C HIS A 71 -24.97 -11.44 10.08
N GLY A 72 -24.25 -11.12 8.99
CA GLY A 72 -24.85 -10.74 7.71
C GLY A 72 -25.34 -9.28 7.63
N ALA A 73 -25.33 -8.53 8.74
CA ALA A 73 -25.60 -7.10 8.74
C ALA A 73 -24.46 -6.33 8.04
N LEU A 74 -24.79 -5.66 6.94
CA LEU A 74 -23.89 -4.77 6.22
C LEU A 74 -23.78 -3.46 6.99
N VAL A 75 -22.70 -3.27 7.75
CA VAL A 75 -22.46 -2.02 8.46
C VAL A 75 -21.79 -1.05 7.50
N LEU A 76 -22.59 -0.11 6.99
CA LEU A 76 -22.15 0.95 6.07
C LEU A 76 -21.61 2.18 6.79
N LEU A 77 -21.53 2.16 8.12
CA LEU A 77 -21.03 3.27 8.94
C LEU A 77 -19.50 3.32 8.86
N PRO A 78 -18.90 4.36 8.22
CA PRO A 78 -17.44 4.47 8.06
C PRO A 78 -16.72 4.54 9.41
N SER A 79 -17.36 5.11 10.43
CA SER A 79 -16.82 5.27 11.79
C SER A 79 -16.63 3.93 12.52
N ALA A 80 -17.50 2.95 12.27
CA ALA A 80 -17.37 1.61 12.86
C ALA A 80 -16.27 0.79 12.16
N VAL A 81 -16.13 0.96 10.84
CA VAL A 81 -15.07 0.34 10.04
C VAL A 81 -13.71 0.91 10.46
N ALA A 82 -13.59 2.23 10.56
CA ALA A 82 -12.36 2.89 10.97
C ALA A 82 -11.87 2.39 12.33
N LYS A 83 -12.74 2.30 13.36
CA LYS A 83 -12.35 1.79 14.68
C LYS A 83 -11.80 0.36 14.65
N LYS A 84 -12.42 -0.53 13.86
CA LYS A 84 -11.99 -1.94 13.77
C LYS A 84 -10.73 -2.10 12.92
N TYR A 85 -10.60 -1.34 11.85
CA TYR A 85 -9.43 -1.37 10.98
C TYR A 85 -8.21 -0.75 11.68
N MET A 86 -8.38 0.37 12.40
CA MET A 86 -7.34 1.01 13.21
C MET A 86 -6.81 0.12 14.34
N THR A 87 -7.62 -0.79 14.88
CA THR A 87 -7.21 -1.70 15.97
C THR A 87 -6.59 -3.01 15.49
N GLY A 88 -6.51 -3.24 14.18
CA GLY A 88 -5.94 -4.46 13.61
C GLY A 88 -4.94 -4.18 12.49
N TRP A 89 -5.43 -4.17 11.26
CA TRP A 89 -4.60 -4.21 10.05
C TRP A 89 -3.97 -2.88 9.65
N PHE A 90 -4.53 -1.76 10.12
CA PHE A 90 -4.03 -0.41 9.78
C PHE A 90 -2.54 -0.23 10.06
N ALA A 91 -2.02 -0.76 11.18
CA ALA A 91 -0.61 -0.60 11.53
C ALA A 91 0.31 -1.29 10.50
N LEU A 92 -0.08 -2.47 10.01
CA LEU A 92 0.69 -3.20 8.98
C LEU A 92 0.62 -2.46 7.65
N ASP A 93 -0.58 -2.07 7.23
CA ASP A 93 -0.76 -1.36 5.96
C ASP A 93 -0.06 0.01 5.98
N ALA A 94 -0.11 0.74 7.10
CA ALA A 94 0.57 2.02 7.24
C ALA A 94 2.09 1.88 7.16
N VAL A 95 2.69 0.84 7.75
CA VAL A 95 4.14 0.58 7.65
C VAL A 95 4.51 0.15 6.22
N ALA A 96 3.67 -0.63 5.57
CA ALA A 96 3.90 -1.08 4.19
C ALA A 96 3.77 0.07 3.16
N ALA A 97 2.86 1.01 3.37
CA ALA A 97 2.63 2.14 2.45
C ALA A 97 3.59 3.32 2.66
N ILE A 98 4.53 3.24 3.60
CA ILE A 98 5.57 4.27 3.74
C ILE A 98 6.55 4.12 2.56
N PRO A 99 6.80 5.20 1.78
CA PRO A 99 7.79 5.17 0.71
C PRO A 99 9.20 5.23 1.33
N TRP A 100 9.71 4.07 1.77
CA TRP A 100 11.03 3.95 2.42
C TRP A 100 12.18 4.46 1.55
N SER A 101 12.02 4.35 0.23
CA SER A 101 12.96 4.86 -0.78
C SER A 101 13.16 6.37 -0.70
N TRP A 102 12.17 7.14 -0.24
CA TRP A 102 12.25 8.61 -0.16
C TRP A 102 13.02 9.09 1.08
N ILE A 103 13.06 8.27 2.13
CA ILE A 103 13.69 8.60 3.41
C ILE A 103 15.23 8.41 3.32
N GLY A 104 15.69 7.43 2.53
CA GLY A 104 17.11 7.17 2.32
C GLY A 104 17.86 8.30 1.60
N ASP A 105 17.21 8.98 0.65
CA ASP A 105 17.81 10.13 -0.07
C ASP A 105 18.14 11.30 0.85
N SER A 106 17.32 11.52 1.88
CA SER A 106 17.47 12.68 2.76
C SER A 106 18.66 12.55 3.71
N THR A 107 19.10 11.31 4.00
CA THR A 107 20.24 11.04 4.87
C THR A 107 21.56 11.01 4.09
N ALA A 108 21.57 10.50 2.84
CA ALA A 108 22.74 10.59 1.97
C ALA A 108 23.14 12.05 1.67
N ALA A 109 22.16 12.94 1.47
CA ALA A 109 22.43 14.37 1.23
C ALA A 109 22.97 15.15 2.45
N GLN A 110 22.93 14.58 3.66
CA GLN A 110 23.44 15.21 4.89
C GLN A 110 24.84 14.74 5.29
N VAL A 111 25.31 13.58 4.79
CA VAL A 111 26.63 13.03 5.15
C VAL A 111 27.74 13.55 4.23
N ASP A 112 27.39 14.08 3.05
CA ASP A 112 28.33 14.64 2.07
C ASP A 112 28.55 16.18 2.20
N MET A 113 28.19 16.82 3.33
CA MET A 113 28.45 18.25 3.59
C MET A 113 29.40 18.48 4.78
#